data_AF-A0A2A6BDD1-F1
#
_entry.id   AF-A0A2A6BDD1-F1
#
_cell.length_a   1.000
_cell.length_b   1.000
_cell.length_c   1.000
_cell.angle_alpha   90.00
_cell.angle_beta   90.00
_cell.angle_gamma   90.00
#
_symmetry.space_group_name_H-M   'P 1'
#
loop_
_entity.id
_entity.type
_entity.pdbx_description
1 polymer ?
#
loop_
_entity_poly.entity_id
_entity_poly.type
_entity_poly.pdbx_seq_one_letter_code
_entity_poly.pdbx_strand_id
1 'polypeptide(L)'
;IWEYKKADQSRSSDVSATQHSFTILPIIKADGTLGEQLYVVLQEPGGRFPQKGHVKLDNLIVRAASTHIMTKSLMLDWFKECVAHPFSPTVSCTPGKEINDSDSDSNDSAHIFRPMLEYHWKKAGYIYSVIPNFKTPVQICFPPGIDSTTCHTSSCAEDSFIPCPHCNRSYCFGCYFIKYHKC
;
A
#
# COMPACT_ATOMS: atom_id res chain seq x y z
N ILE A 1 3.30 -23.89 11.73
CA ILE A 1 4.75 -23.59 11.76
C ILE A 1 5.21 -23.65 10.31
N TRP A 2 5.38 -22.50 9.67
CA TRP A 2 5.94 -22.41 8.32
C TRP A 2 7.15 -21.48 8.40
N GLU A 3 8.33 -22.09 8.32
CA GLU A 3 9.61 -21.39 8.23
C GLU A 3 9.81 -20.89 6.81
N TYR A 4 9.97 -19.57 6.66
CA TYR A 4 10.44 -18.98 5.42
C TYR A 4 11.97 -19.00 5.43
N LYS A 5 12.57 -19.87 4.61
CA LYS A 5 14.01 -19.80 4.31
C LYS A 5 14.24 -18.66 3.31
N LYS A 6 14.95 -17.61 3.74
CA LYS A 6 15.45 -16.55 2.86
C LYS A 6 16.57 -17.10 1.96
N ALA A 7 16.40 -16.94 0.65
CA ALA A 7 17.48 -17.04 -0.32
C ALA A 7 17.44 -15.77 -1.19
N ASP A 8 18.35 -14.84 -0.92
CA ASP A 8 19.40 -14.40 -1.84
C ASP A 8 19.95 -13.06 -1.34
N GLN A 9 21.26 -13.04 -1.12
CA GLN A 9 22.01 -12.00 -0.43
C GLN A 9 22.82 -11.24 -1.48
N SER A 10 22.18 -10.33 -2.21
CA SER A 10 22.90 -9.30 -2.96
C SER A 10 23.26 -8.17 -1.99
N ARG A 11 24.54 -8.20 -1.59
CA ARG A 11 25.25 -7.30 -0.66
C ARG A 11 24.83 -5.82 -0.76
N SER A 12 24.13 -5.33 0.26
CA SER A 12 24.50 -4.07 0.92
C SER A 12 25.13 -4.42 2.27
N SER A 13 26.31 -3.88 2.56
CA SER A 13 27.15 -4.28 3.70
C SER A 13 26.76 -3.59 5.01
N ASP A 14 25.49 -3.34 5.26
CA ASP A 14 25.03 -2.77 6.53
C ASP A 14 24.36 -3.84 7.40
N VAL A 15 25.17 -4.49 8.22
CA VAL A 15 24.76 -5.43 9.28
C VAL A 15 23.82 -4.76 10.31
N SER A 16 23.70 -3.43 10.30
CA SER A 16 22.75 -2.66 11.10
C SER A 16 21.30 -2.72 10.58
N ALA A 17 21.07 -3.09 9.31
CA ALA A 17 19.75 -3.04 8.69
C ALA A 17 18.78 -4.14 9.15
N THR A 18 19.22 -5.10 9.97
CA THR A 18 18.46 -6.33 10.27
C THR A 18 17.97 -6.50 11.71
N GLN A 19 18.06 -5.49 12.60
CA GLN A 19 17.67 -5.67 14.01
C GLN A 19 16.72 -4.62 14.61
N HIS A 20 16.31 -3.61 13.85
CA HIS A 20 15.39 -2.59 14.36
C HIS A 20 14.01 -2.80 13.76
N SER A 21 13.06 -3.21 14.59
CA SER A 21 11.65 -3.16 14.23
C SER A 21 11.24 -1.70 14.05
N PHE A 22 10.43 -1.42 13.04
CA PHE A 22 9.81 -0.13 12.80
C PHE A 22 8.35 -0.34 12.43
N THR A 23 7.55 0.71 12.58
CA THR A 23 6.14 0.69 12.17
C THR A 23 5.91 1.77 11.12
N ILE A 24 5.25 1.39 10.02
CA ILE A 24 4.83 2.31 8.97
C ILE A 24 3.31 2.35 8.97
N LEU A 25 2.73 3.56 9.01
CA LEU A 25 1.30 3.79 8.91
C LEU A 25 1.00 4.63 7.67
N PRO A 26 0.74 3.99 6.51
CA PRO A 26 0.18 4.70 5.37
C PRO A 26 -1.30 5.02 5.61
N ILE A 27 -1.79 6.07 4.97
CA ILE A 27 -3.22 6.34 4.84
C ILE A 27 -3.67 5.83 3.47
N ILE A 28 -4.77 5.09 3.44
CA ILE A 28 -5.47 4.73 2.20
C ILE A 28 -6.83 5.40 2.29
N LYS A 29 -7.15 6.28 1.33
CA LYS A 29 -8.43 6.97 1.28
C LYS A 29 -9.53 6.04 0.74
N ALA A 30 -10.78 6.44 0.90
CA ALA A 30 -11.93 5.63 0.46
C ALA A 30 -11.97 5.38 -1.06
N ASP A 31 -11.44 6.31 -1.86
CA ASP A 31 -11.32 6.17 -3.31
C ASP A 31 -10.19 5.21 -3.74
N GLY A 32 -9.41 4.71 -2.79
CA GLY A 32 -8.28 3.81 -3.00
C GLY A 32 -6.93 4.50 -3.23
N THR A 33 -6.89 5.82 -3.30
CA THR A 33 -5.62 6.55 -3.41
C THR A 33 -4.91 6.65 -2.07
N LEU A 34 -3.58 6.74 -2.08
CA LEU A 34 -2.80 6.96 -0.86
C LEU A 34 -3.03 8.38 -0.32
N GLY A 35 -2.97 8.51 1.01
CA GLY A 35 -2.87 9.80 1.67
C GLY A 35 -1.47 10.38 1.48
N GLU A 36 -1.38 11.71 1.55
CA GLU A 36 -0.14 12.43 1.22
C GLU A 36 0.98 12.18 2.22
N GLN A 37 0.67 11.92 3.48
CA GLN A 37 1.64 11.79 4.56
C GLN A 37 1.91 10.33 4.92
N LEU A 38 3.20 9.95 4.97
CA LEU A 38 3.65 8.66 5.49
C LEU A 38 4.20 8.81 6.91
N TYR A 39 3.66 8.04 7.84
CA TYR A 39 4.11 8.06 9.24
C TYR A 39 4.97 6.85 9.56
N VAL A 40 6.17 7.09 10.09
CA VAL A 40 7.15 6.05 10.42
C VAL A 40 7.61 6.21 11.86
N VAL A 41 7.50 5.12 12.64
CA VAL A 41 8.08 5.04 13.99
C VAL A 41 9.30 4.15 13.96
N LEU A 42 10.46 4.73 14.26
CA LEU A 42 11.72 4.02 14.42
C LEU A 42 11.92 3.66 15.90
N GLN A 43 12.25 2.40 16.16
CA GLN A 43 12.65 1.96 17.48
C GLN A 43 14.11 2.38 17.75
N GLU A 44 14.27 3.38 18.60
CA GLU A 44 15.57 3.98 18.94
C GLU A 44 15.90 3.80 20.42
N PRO A 45 17.19 3.63 20.78
CA PRO A 45 17.64 3.61 22.17
C PRO A 45 17.17 4.88 22.92
N GLY A 46 16.42 4.68 24.01
CA GLY A 46 15.87 5.78 24.80
C GLY A 46 14.77 6.60 24.11
N GLY A 47 14.27 6.15 22.96
CA GLY A 47 13.19 6.79 22.20
C GLY A 47 13.54 8.16 21.64
N ARG A 48 14.82 8.36 21.28
CA ARG A 48 15.31 9.62 20.73
C ARG A 48 16.17 9.33 19.51
N PHE A 49 16.11 10.23 18.53
CA PHE A 49 16.97 10.10 17.36
C PHE A 49 18.45 10.25 17.74
N PRO A 50 19.36 9.61 16.98
CA PRO A 50 20.80 9.93 17.03
C PRO A 50 21.06 11.42 16.77
N GLN A 51 22.23 11.92 17.16
CA GLN A 51 22.61 13.34 16.95
C GLN A 51 22.52 13.79 15.49
N LYS A 52 22.82 12.88 14.55
CA LYS A 52 22.74 13.16 13.10
C LYS A 52 21.29 13.27 12.58
N GLY A 53 20.31 12.88 13.40
CA GLY A 53 18.89 12.94 13.07
C GLY A 53 18.47 11.90 12.03
N HIS A 54 17.42 12.23 11.28
CA HIS A 54 16.84 11.42 10.21
C HIS A 54 16.62 12.28 8.97
N VAL A 55 16.38 11.62 7.83
CA VAL A 55 16.03 12.29 6.57
C VAL A 55 14.69 13.01 6.73
N LYS A 56 14.65 14.30 6.37
CA LYS A 56 13.43 15.10 6.39
C LYS A 56 12.89 15.24 4.96
N LEU A 57 11.64 14.81 4.76
CA LEU A 57 10.88 15.03 3.54
C LEU A 57 9.51 15.60 3.93
N ASP A 58 8.92 16.42 3.07
CA ASP A 58 7.67 17.14 3.36
C ASP A 58 6.47 16.21 3.60
N ASN A 59 6.55 15.00 3.05
CA ASN A 59 5.52 13.97 3.12
C ASN A 59 5.90 12.78 4.02
N LEU A 60 6.98 12.90 4.80
CA LEU A 60 7.47 11.85 5.68
C LEU A 60 7.56 12.33 7.12
N ILE A 61 6.67 11.81 7.95
CA ILE A 61 6.64 12.06 9.39
C ILE A 61 7.39 10.91 10.09
N VAL A 62 8.60 11.19 10.57
CA VAL A 62 9.39 10.20 11.33
C VAL A 62 9.36 10.52 12.82
N ARG A 63 9.10 9.52 13.65
CA ARG A 63 9.22 9.59 15.12
C ARG A 63 10.20 8.53 15.63
N ALA A 64 10.94 8.90 16.67
CA ALA A 64 11.72 7.96 17.47
C ALA A 64 10.90 7.54 18.68
N ALA A 65 10.90 6.25 19.00
CA ALA A 65 10.28 5.71 20.21
C ALA A 65 11.13 4.58 20.77
N SER A 66 11.00 4.29 22.07
CA SER A 66 11.75 3.20 22.72
C SER A 66 11.31 1.82 22.26
N THR A 67 10.13 1.73 21.62
CA THR A 67 9.58 0.52 21.01
C THR A 67 8.96 0.90 19.66
N HIS A 68 8.88 -0.03 18.72
CA HIS A 68 8.13 0.16 17.47
C HIS A 68 6.61 0.13 17.65
N ILE A 69 6.10 -0.23 18.84
CA ILE A 69 4.67 -0.37 19.11
C ILE A 69 3.98 1.01 19.08
N MET A 70 2.83 1.07 18.40
CA MET A 70 1.98 2.27 18.38
C MET A 70 1.29 2.47 19.73
N THR A 71 1.86 3.36 20.55
CA THR A 71 1.25 3.79 21.81
C THR A 71 0.09 4.75 21.55
N LYS A 72 -0.72 5.00 22.59
CA LYS A 72 -1.82 5.98 22.50
C LYS A 72 -1.34 7.39 22.12
N SER A 73 -0.17 7.81 22.60
CA SER A 73 0.38 9.11 22.25
C SER A 73 0.84 9.18 20.80
N LEU A 74 1.49 8.12 20.29
CA LEU A 74 1.89 8.03 18.88
C LEU A 74 0.67 7.95 17.96
N MET A 75 -0.39 7.26 18.37
CA MET A 75 -1.65 7.24 17.63
C MET A 75 -2.28 8.64 17.54
N LEU A 76 -2.32 9.39 18.64
CA LEU A 76 -2.84 10.76 18.64
C LEU A 76 -2.00 11.71 17.78
N ASP A 77 -0.68 11.54 17.79
CA ASP A 77 0.24 12.28 16.93
C ASP A 77 -0.02 11.95 15.46
N TRP A 78 -0.09 10.66 15.09
CA TRP A 78 -0.46 10.24 13.74
C TRP A 78 -1.80 10.80 13.26
N PHE A 79 -2.83 10.79 14.11
CA PHE A 79 -4.13 11.38 13.75
C PHE A 79 -4.02 12.86 13.42
N LYS A 80 -3.22 13.63 14.16
CA LYS A 80 -3.04 15.06 13.93
C LYS A 80 -2.22 15.34 12.67
N GLU A 81 -1.13 14.62 12.51
CA GLU A 81 -0.13 14.89 11.48
C GLU A 81 -0.52 14.32 10.12
N CYS A 82 -1.24 13.19 10.09
CA CYS A 82 -1.52 12.50 8.84
C CYS A 82 -3.01 12.50 8.50
N VAL A 83 -3.91 12.27 9.46
CA VAL A 83 -5.35 12.13 9.18
C VAL A 83 -6.04 13.49 9.09
N ALA A 84 -5.86 14.33 10.11
CA ALA A 84 -6.41 15.68 10.19
C ALA A 84 -5.45 16.75 9.62
N HIS A 85 -4.55 16.34 8.72
CA HIS A 85 -3.54 17.23 8.14
C HIS A 85 -4.22 18.44 7.47
N PRO A 86 -3.75 19.69 7.68
CA PRO A 86 -4.42 20.90 7.19
C PRO A 86 -4.61 20.97 5.67
N PHE A 87 -3.77 20.24 4.93
CA PHE A 87 -3.84 20.14 3.47
C PHE A 87 -4.52 18.87 2.97
N SER A 88 -5.00 18.00 3.86
CA SER A 88 -5.86 16.87 3.46
C SER A 88 -7.02 17.46 2.63
N PRO A 89 -7.26 16.96 1.40
CA PRO A 89 -8.28 17.54 0.54
C PRO A 89 -9.62 17.48 1.25
N THR A 90 -10.09 18.64 1.73
CA THR A 90 -11.46 18.79 2.18
C THR A 90 -12.29 18.61 0.92
N VAL A 91 -12.89 17.43 0.77
CA VAL A 91 -13.88 17.21 -0.28
C VAL A 91 -14.96 18.24 -0.03
N SER A 92 -14.95 19.34 -0.78
CA SER A 92 -16.10 20.20 -0.90
C SER A 92 -17.11 19.36 -1.67
N CYS A 93 -17.99 18.68 -0.94
CA CYS A 93 -19.14 17.99 -1.52
C CYS A 93 -19.95 19.03 -2.29
N THR A 94 -19.62 19.23 -3.56
CA THR A 94 -20.46 19.92 -4.52
C THR A 94 -21.31 18.84 -5.17
N PRO A 95 -22.64 18.87 -4.97
CA PRO A 95 -23.52 17.89 -5.60
C PRO A 95 -23.40 18.02 -7.13
N GLY A 96 -22.97 16.96 -7.81
CA GLY A 96 -23.23 16.79 -9.24
C GLY A 96 -22.08 17.06 -10.23
N LYS A 97 -20.81 16.87 -9.89
CA LYS A 97 -19.74 16.84 -10.90
C LYS A 97 -19.36 15.39 -11.24
N GLU A 98 -19.78 14.94 -12.43
CA GLU A 98 -19.30 13.70 -13.05
C GLU A 98 -17.77 13.78 -13.18
N ILE A 99 -17.09 12.75 -12.70
CA ILE A 99 -15.64 12.60 -12.81
C ILE A 99 -15.36 12.19 -14.26
N ASN A 100 -14.69 13.06 -15.02
CA ASN A 100 -14.18 12.70 -16.33
C ASN A 100 -12.90 11.87 -16.14
N ASP A 101 -12.90 10.64 -16.66
CA ASP A 101 -11.84 9.61 -16.54
C ASP A 101 -10.50 9.95 -17.22
N SER A 102 -10.26 11.21 -17.64
CA SER A 102 -9.09 11.55 -18.46
C SER A 102 -7.84 12.01 -17.71
N ASP A 103 -7.90 12.25 -16.39
CA ASP A 103 -6.75 12.69 -15.59
C ASP A 103 -6.51 11.73 -14.41
N SER A 104 -5.87 10.57 -14.64
CA SER A 104 -5.53 9.62 -13.56
C SER A 104 -4.11 9.04 -13.65
N ASP A 105 -3.12 9.88 -13.93
CA ASP A 105 -1.73 9.56 -13.57
C ASP A 105 -1.54 9.79 -12.05
N SER A 106 -1.95 8.81 -11.23
CA SER A 106 -1.45 8.52 -9.85
C SER A 106 -2.40 7.61 -9.03
N ASN A 107 -2.91 6.53 -9.62
CA ASN A 107 -3.70 5.57 -8.83
C ASN A 107 -2.84 4.41 -8.29
N ASP A 108 -2.35 4.55 -7.07
CA ASP A 108 -1.50 3.55 -6.38
C ASP A 108 -2.23 2.24 -6.03
N SER A 109 -3.57 2.21 -6.05
CA SER A 109 -4.35 0.98 -5.90
C SER A 109 -5.08 0.64 -7.19
N ALA A 110 -5.04 -0.63 -7.61
CA ALA A 110 -5.81 -1.07 -8.77
C ALA A 110 -7.30 -0.76 -8.62
N HIS A 111 -7.88 -0.04 -9.58
CA HIS A 111 -9.28 0.41 -9.56
C HIS A 111 -10.28 -0.74 -9.29
N ILE A 112 -9.96 -1.97 -9.70
CA ILE A 112 -10.79 -3.15 -9.48
C ILE A 112 -11.02 -3.45 -7.98
N PHE A 113 -10.15 -2.98 -7.09
CA PHE A 113 -10.30 -3.14 -5.64
C PHE A 113 -11.09 -2.02 -4.96
N ARG A 114 -11.45 -0.95 -5.68
CA ARG A 114 -12.11 0.21 -5.09
C ARG A 114 -13.43 -0.15 -4.36
N PRO A 115 -14.34 -0.96 -4.92
CA PRO A 115 -15.55 -1.37 -4.19
C PRO A 115 -15.25 -2.14 -2.89
N MET A 116 -14.18 -2.95 -2.88
CA MET A 116 -13.74 -3.65 -1.67
C MET A 116 -13.23 -2.65 -0.62
N LEU A 117 -12.47 -1.65 -1.03
CA LEU A 117 -11.96 -0.61 -0.11
C LEU A 117 -13.12 0.21 0.47
N GLU A 118 -14.04 0.69 -0.38
CA GLU A 118 -15.25 1.40 0.02
C GLU A 118 -16.11 0.57 0.99
N TYR A 119 -16.16 -0.75 0.82
CA TYR A 119 -16.94 -1.64 1.70
C TYR A 119 -16.51 -1.56 3.17
N HIS A 120 -15.22 -1.44 3.43
CA HIS A 120 -14.70 -1.31 4.80
C HIS A 120 -15.15 0.02 5.43
N TRP A 121 -15.13 1.12 4.65
CA TRP A 121 -15.63 2.43 5.10
C TRP A 121 -17.13 2.42 5.38
N LYS A 122 -17.93 1.74 4.55
CA LYS A 122 -19.36 1.56 4.81
C LYS A 122 -19.64 0.73 6.06
N LYS A 123 -18.92 -0.38 6.25
CA LYS A 123 -19.06 -1.21 7.47
C LYS A 123 -18.68 -0.46 8.74
N ALA A 124 -17.73 0.46 8.65
CA ALA A 124 -17.37 1.37 9.73
C ALA A 124 -18.34 2.56 9.93
N GLY A 125 -19.31 2.74 9.04
CA GLY A 125 -20.33 3.79 9.13
C GLY A 125 -19.91 5.16 8.61
N TYR A 126 -18.78 5.25 7.89
CA TYR A 126 -18.30 6.52 7.30
C TYR A 126 -18.94 6.85 5.96
N ILE A 127 -19.46 5.84 5.25
CA ILE A 127 -20.08 5.99 3.94
C ILE A 127 -21.42 5.26 3.93
N TYR A 128 -22.44 5.89 3.33
CA TYR A 128 -23.80 5.36 3.25
C TYR A 128 -24.21 4.89 1.85
N SER A 129 -23.34 5.08 0.84
CA SER A 129 -23.63 4.69 -0.54
C SER A 129 -23.88 3.18 -0.69
N VAL A 130 -24.63 2.82 -1.74
CA VAL A 130 -24.75 1.43 -2.16
C VAL A 130 -23.42 1.02 -2.80
N ILE A 131 -22.83 -0.08 -2.32
CA ILE A 131 -21.58 -0.60 -2.83
C ILE A 131 -21.93 -1.79 -3.71
N PRO A 132 -21.48 -1.83 -4.97
CA PRO A 132 -21.75 -2.94 -5.85
C PRO A 132 -21.11 -4.22 -5.32
N ASN A 133 -21.62 -5.38 -5.74
CA ASN A 133 -20.94 -6.64 -5.46
C ASN A 133 -19.53 -6.60 -6.03
N PHE A 134 -18.57 -7.08 -5.26
CA PHE A 134 -17.15 -7.04 -5.62
C PHE A 134 -16.50 -8.40 -5.39
N LYS A 135 -15.46 -8.65 -6.18
CA LYS A 135 -14.61 -9.84 -6.02
C LYS A 135 -13.54 -9.57 -4.97
N THR A 136 -13.16 -10.60 -4.22
CA THR A 136 -12.04 -10.51 -3.27
C THR A 136 -10.70 -10.48 -4.02
N PRO A 137 -9.59 -10.04 -3.38
CA PRO A 137 -8.27 -10.09 -4.00
C PRO A 137 -7.87 -11.49 -4.46
N VAL A 138 -8.30 -12.52 -3.72
CA VAL A 138 -8.08 -13.91 -4.13
C VAL A 138 -8.81 -14.24 -5.42
N GLN A 139 -10.08 -13.85 -5.53
CA GLN A 139 -10.88 -14.10 -6.74
C GLN A 139 -10.40 -13.30 -7.95
N ILE A 140 -9.76 -12.14 -7.72
CA ILE A 140 -9.21 -11.29 -8.78
C ILE A 140 -7.84 -11.82 -9.21
N CYS A 141 -6.91 -12.00 -8.27
CA CYS A 141 -5.51 -12.34 -8.53
C CYS A 141 -5.26 -13.84 -8.71
N PHE A 142 -6.17 -14.71 -8.29
CA PHE A 142 -6.00 -16.16 -8.37
C PHE A 142 -7.30 -16.82 -8.85
N PRO A 143 -7.79 -16.44 -10.05
CA PRO A 143 -8.98 -17.07 -10.60
C PRO A 143 -8.69 -18.54 -10.94
N PRO A 144 -9.70 -19.43 -10.86
CA PRO A 144 -9.54 -20.82 -11.29
C PRO A 144 -9.04 -20.91 -12.73
N GLY A 145 -8.07 -21.79 -12.98
CA GLY A 145 -7.51 -22.03 -14.32
C GLY A 145 -6.47 -21.01 -14.79
N ILE A 146 -6.00 -20.11 -13.93
CA ILE A 146 -4.93 -19.15 -14.28
C ILE A 146 -3.64 -19.86 -14.73
N ASP A 147 -3.35 -21.00 -14.13
CA ASP A 147 -2.26 -21.93 -14.45
C ASP A 147 -2.36 -22.54 -15.85
N SER A 148 -3.51 -22.47 -16.49
CA SER A 148 -3.72 -22.92 -17.87
C SER A 148 -3.58 -21.77 -18.89
N THR A 149 -3.21 -20.56 -18.46
CA THR A 149 -3.03 -19.39 -19.34
C THR A 149 -1.56 -19.05 -19.51
N THR A 150 -1.12 -18.74 -20.72
CA THR A 150 0.28 -18.39 -20.98
C THR A 150 0.59 -16.97 -20.51
N CYS A 151 1.81 -16.75 -20.03
CA CYS A 151 2.30 -15.43 -19.67
C CYS A 151 2.17 -14.42 -20.83
N HIS A 152 1.68 -13.21 -20.55
CA HIS A 152 1.49 -12.16 -21.55
C HIS A 152 2.80 -11.55 -22.06
N THR A 153 3.90 -11.68 -21.32
CA THR A 153 5.20 -11.10 -21.71
C THR A 153 5.70 -11.72 -23.01
N SER A 154 6.02 -10.88 -23.99
CA SER A 154 6.63 -11.32 -25.25
C SER A 154 7.90 -12.12 -24.96
N SER A 155 8.07 -13.25 -25.66
CA SER A 155 9.16 -14.24 -25.46
C SER A 155 9.13 -15.05 -24.15
N CYS A 156 8.05 -15.00 -23.36
CA CYS A 156 7.85 -15.89 -22.22
C CYS A 156 6.86 -17.01 -22.59
N ALA A 157 7.28 -18.27 -22.43
CA ALA A 157 6.44 -19.45 -22.68
C ALA A 157 5.95 -20.10 -21.38
N GLU A 158 6.20 -19.48 -20.23
CA GLU A 158 5.80 -19.98 -18.92
C GLU A 158 4.30 -19.80 -18.69
N ASP A 159 3.73 -20.70 -17.89
CA ASP A 159 2.36 -20.58 -17.42
C ASP A 159 2.19 -19.39 -16.46
N SER A 160 1.05 -18.73 -16.56
CA SER A 160 0.68 -17.65 -15.69
C SER A 160 0.23 -18.19 -14.34
N PHE A 161 0.39 -17.38 -13.29
CA PHE A 161 -0.15 -17.69 -11.97
C PHE A 161 -0.96 -16.54 -11.39
N ILE A 162 -0.89 -15.35 -12.00
CA ILE A 162 -1.58 -14.14 -11.55
C ILE A 162 -1.99 -13.26 -12.74
N PRO A 163 -3.23 -12.76 -12.80
CA PRO A 163 -3.57 -11.59 -13.59
C PRO A 163 -3.23 -10.31 -12.84
N CYS A 164 -2.68 -9.33 -13.55
CA CYS A 164 -2.44 -8.01 -13.00
C CYS A 164 -3.78 -7.30 -12.70
N PRO A 165 -4.02 -6.83 -11.47
CA PRO A 165 -5.26 -6.12 -11.13
C PRO A 165 -5.44 -4.77 -11.85
N HIS A 166 -4.37 -4.18 -12.38
CA HIS A 166 -4.42 -2.90 -13.10
C HIS A 166 -4.72 -3.10 -14.59
N CYS A 167 -3.95 -3.96 -15.28
CA CYS A 167 -4.06 -4.12 -16.74
C CYS A 167 -4.82 -5.39 -17.18
N ASN A 168 -5.25 -6.24 -16.23
CA ASN A 168 -5.98 -7.48 -16.45
C ASN A 168 -5.29 -8.50 -17.39
N ARG A 169 -3.95 -8.44 -17.50
CA ARG A 169 -3.14 -9.41 -18.27
C ARG A 169 -2.53 -10.43 -17.32
N SER A 170 -2.42 -11.67 -17.78
CA SER A 170 -1.86 -12.78 -17.00
C SER A 170 -0.35 -12.86 -17.12
N TYR A 171 0.34 -13.13 -16.02
CA TYR A 171 1.80 -13.20 -15.97
C TYR A 171 2.26 -14.41 -15.16
N CYS A 172 3.40 -14.97 -15.56
CA CYS A 172 4.14 -15.94 -14.75
C CYS A 172 4.83 -15.25 -13.57
N PHE A 173 5.28 -16.03 -12.58
CA PHE A 173 5.93 -15.51 -11.38
C PHE A 173 7.16 -14.67 -11.71
N GLY A 174 8.00 -15.14 -12.65
CA GLY A 174 9.21 -14.44 -13.06
C GLY A 174 8.93 -13.09 -13.71
N CYS A 175 7.93 -13.02 -14.60
CA CYS A 175 7.62 -11.77 -15.29
C CYS A 175 6.84 -10.78 -14.42
N TYR A 176 6.04 -11.26 -13.48
CA TYR A 176 5.27 -10.40 -12.57
C TYR A 176 6.13 -9.83 -11.44
N PHE A 177 6.77 -10.71 -10.65
CA PHE A 177 7.46 -10.31 -9.41
C PHE A 177 8.95 -10.08 -9.60
N ILE A 178 9.66 -10.97 -10.32
CA ILE A 178 11.13 -10.89 -10.42
C ILE A 178 11.56 -9.77 -11.37
N LYS A 179 10.95 -9.71 -12.55
CA LYS A 179 11.23 -8.67 -13.54
C LYS A 179 10.47 -7.38 -13.30
N TYR A 180 9.59 -7.37 -12.29
CA TYR A 180 8.71 -6.27 -11.93
C TYR A 180 7.85 -5.81 -13.11
N HIS A 181 6.68 -6.44 -13.27
CA HIS A 181 5.74 -6.06 -14.33
C HIS A 181 5.37 -4.57 -14.21
N LYS A 182 5.56 -3.83 -15.30
CA LYS A 182 5.08 -2.46 -15.49
C LYS A 182 3.89 -2.49 -16.45
N CYS A 183 2.76 -1.94 -15.99
CA CYS A 183 1.54 -1.85 -16.77
C CYS A 183 1.71 -0.98 -18.02
#